data_AF-A0A258GC13-F1
#
_entry.id   AF-A0A258GC13-F1
#
_cell.length_a   1.000
_cell.length_b   1.000
_cell.length_c   1.000
_cell.angle_alpha   90.00
_cell.angle_beta   90.00
_cell.angle_gamma   90.00
#
_symmetry.space_group_name_H-M   'P 1'
#
loop_
_entity.id
_entity.type
_entity.pdbx_description
1 polymer ?
#
loop_
_entity_poly.entity_id
_entity_poly.type
_entity_poly.pdbx_seq_one_letter_code
_entity_poly.pdbx_strand_id
1 'polypeptide(L)' 'MPMTTSTRTYTTHRDTIPASGQEMASVIPSLQEVDAAIMERSAGAPMLRLERITRCDDGSVLEYVDSILNPSRFGLTIDF' A
#
# COMPACT_ATOMS: atom_id res chain seq x y z
N MET A 1 16.50 -6.39 -5.78
CA MET A 1 16.30 -6.06 -4.35
C MET A 1 14.80 -6.16 -4.08
N PRO A 2 14.32 -7.17 -3.35
CA PRO A 2 12.90 -7.30 -3.08
C PRO A 2 12.46 -6.14 -2.19
N MET A 3 11.44 -5.39 -2.64
CA MET A 3 10.80 -4.35 -1.84
C MET A 3 10.07 -5.05 -0.69
N THR A 4 10.40 -4.71 0.54
CA THR A 4 9.68 -5.20 1.72
C THR A 4 8.34 -4.48 1.78
N THR A 5 7.36 -4.96 1.01
CA THR A 5 5.95 -4.60 1.21
C THR A 5 5.50 -5.34 2.46
N SER A 6 5.15 -4.60 3.53
CA SER A 6 4.44 -5.18 4.67
C SER A 6 2.98 -5.39 4.27
N THR A 7 2.72 -6.41 3.44
CA THR A 7 1.37 -6.74 3.00
C THR A 7 0.67 -7.50 4.13
N ARG A 8 -0.32 -6.85 4.77
CA ARG A 8 -1.21 -7.53 5.72
C ARG A 8 -2.44 -8.04 4.99
N THR A 9 -2.27 -9.11 4.22
CA THR A 9 -3.38 -9.76 3.52
C THR A 9 -4.20 -10.63 4.48
N TYR A 10 -5.50 -10.36 4.59
CA TYR A 10 -6.46 -11.24 5.26
C TYR A 10 -7.24 -12.03 4.20
N THR A 11 -6.66 -13.12 3.66
CA THR A 11 -7.39 -13.96 2.69
C THR A 11 -8.30 -14.94 3.43
N THR A 12 -9.58 -14.61 3.51
CA THR A 12 -10.63 -15.54 3.91
C THR A 12 -11.26 -16.13 2.63
N HIS A 13 -11.01 -17.43 2.42
CA HIS A 13 -11.52 -18.34 1.38
C HIS A 13 -10.92 -18.25 -0.04
N ARG A 14 -10.82 -19.42 -0.71
CA ARG A 14 -10.14 -19.65 -1.99
C ARG A 14 -10.93 -19.22 -3.22
N ASP A 15 -12.18 -18.76 -3.04
CA ASP A 15 -13.13 -18.50 -4.14
C ASP A 15 -13.66 -17.06 -4.16
N THR A 16 -13.08 -16.16 -3.37
CA THR A 16 -13.55 -14.78 -3.24
C THR A 16 -12.98 -13.91 -4.37
N ILE A 17 -13.84 -13.47 -5.28
CA ILE A 17 -13.47 -12.66 -6.44
C ILE A 17 -13.50 -11.18 -6.06
N PRO A 18 -12.43 -10.40 -6.32
CA PRO A 18 -12.46 -8.95 -6.12
C PRO A 18 -13.47 -8.32 -7.08
N ALA A 19 -14.46 -7.60 -6.54
CA ALA A 19 -15.51 -6.95 -7.31
C ALA A 19 -15.33 -5.43 -7.43
N SER A 20 -14.77 -4.79 -6.41
CA SER A 20 -14.48 -3.35 -6.43
C SER A 20 -13.29 -2.97 -5.58
N GLY A 21 -12.71 -1.80 -5.85
CA GLY A 21 -11.58 -1.26 -5.11
C GLY A 21 -11.65 0.25 -4.94
N GLN A 22 -11.09 0.74 -3.85
CA GLN A 22 -10.81 2.16 -3.64
C GLN A 22 -9.34 2.30 -3.24
N GLU A 23 -8.66 3.28 -3.83
CA GLU A 23 -7.27 3.59 -3.53
C GLU A 23 -7.14 5.06 -3.14
N MET A 24 -6.32 5.33 -2.12
CA MET A 24 -6.00 6.66 -1.63
C MET A 24 -4.49 6.84 -1.62
N ALA A 25 -4.00 7.80 -2.41
CA ALA A 25 -2.60 8.21 -2.41
C ALA A 25 -2.41 9.41 -1.48
N SER A 26 -1.45 9.33 -0.56
CA SER A 26 -1.09 10.38 0.36
C SER A 26 0.43 10.45 0.56
N VAL A 27 0.89 11.37 1.42
CA VAL A 27 2.32 11.56 1.72
C VAL A 27 2.55 11.26 3.20
N ILE A 28 3.56 10.44 3.49
CA ILE A 28 4.16 10.38 4.83
C ILE A 28 5.24 11.47 4.86
N PRO A 29 5.05 12.53 5.66
CA PRO A 29 5.99 13.67 5.65
C PRO A 29 7.32 13.32 6.31
N SER A 30 7.35 12.31 7.18
CA SER A 30 8.53 11.91 7.96
C SER A 30 8.52 10.41 8.21
N LEU A 31 9.38 9.68 7.50
CA LEU A 31 9.50 8.21 7.63
C LEU A 31 10.05 7.81 9.01
N GLN A 32 9.40 6.85 9.66
CA GLN A 32 9.83 6.34 10.96
C GLN A 32 11.12 5.52 10.83
N GLU A 33 11.91 5.45 11.90
CA GLU A 33 13.23 4.81 11.89
C GLU A 33 13.18 3.34 11.46
N VAL A 34 12.16 2.59 11.90
CA VAL A 34 12.01 1.17 11.57
C VAL A 34 11.81 0.95 10.07
N ASP A 35 10.92 1.73 9.44
CA ASP A 35 10.66 1.63 8.01
C ASP A 35 11.84 2.17 7.20
N ALA A 36 12.48 3.23 7.70
CA ALA A 36 13.69 3.80 7.09
C ALA A 36 14.83 2.77 7.01
N ALA A 37 15.04 2.01 8.08
CA ALA A 37 16.03 0.93 8.11
C ALA A 37 15.69 -0.19 7.11
N ILE A 38 14.43 -0.61 7.05
CA ILE A 38 13.96 -1.66 6.12
C ILE A 38 14.10 -1.21 4.66
N MET A 39 13.82 0.06 4.38
CA MET A 39 13.81 0.62 3.04
C MET A 39 15.16 1.19 2.60
N GLU A 40 16.18 1.10 3.45
CA GLU A 40 17.52 1.68 3.25
C GLU A 40 17.44 3.18 2.91
N ARG A 41 16.62 3.91 3.68
CA ARG A 41 16.43 5.36 3.56
C ARG A 41 16.79 6.05 4.88
N SER A 42 17.00 7.37 4.80
CA SER A 42 17.12 8.20 5.99
C SER A 42 15.78 8.32 6.73
N ALA A 43 15.80 8.17 8.05
CA ALA A 43 14.66 8.53 8.88
C ALA A 43 14.27 10.01 8.65
N GLY A 44 12.98 10.30 8.71
CA GLY A 44 12.43 11.62 8.41
C GLY A 44 12.32 11.96 6.92
N ALA A 45 12.78 11.11 6.01
CA ALA A 45 12.59 11.36 4.58
C ALA A 45 11.11 11.24 4.18
N PRO A 46 10.60 12.05 3.24
CA PRO A 46 9.23 11.94 2.77
C PRO A 46 9.04 10.68 1.90
N MET A 47 7.87 10.05 2.06
CA MET A 47 7.42 8.87 1.31
C MET A 47 6.03 9.08 0.73
N LEU A 48 5.72 8.36 -0.34
CA LEU A 48 4.33 8.16 -0.75
C LEU A 48 3.71 7.07 0.12
N ARG A 49 2.44 7.23 0.49
CA ARG A 49 1.63 6.20 1.12
C ARG A 49 0.46 5.87 0.22
N LEU A 50 0.20 4.59 0.04
CA LEU A 50 -0.91 4.10 -0.78
C LEU A 50 -1.75 3.14 0.04
N GLU A 51 -3.00 3.53 0.28
CA GLU A 51 -3.97 2.72 1.01
C GLU A 51 -5.00 2.19 0.01
N ARG A 52 -5.14 0.87 -0.08
CA ARG A 52 -6.10 0.21 -0.97
C ARG A 52 -7.03 -0.69 -0.18
N ILE A 53 -8.33 -0.55 -0.42
CA ILE A 53 -9.36 -1.48 0.04
C ILE A 53 -9.94 -2.18 -1.18
N THR A 54 -9.93 -3.52 -1.16
CA THR A 54 -10.59 -4.37 -2.15
C THR A 54 -11.79 -5.04 -1.49
N ARG A 55 -12.92 -5.10 -2.20
CA ARG A 55 -14.17 -5.70 -1.71
C ARG A 55 -14.70 -6.78 -2.64
N CYS A 56 -15.39 -7.75 -2.04
CA CYS A 56 -16.17 -8.77 -2.73
C CYS A 56 -17.47 -8.17 -3.30
N ASP A 57 -18.23 -8.99 -4.03
CA ASP A 57 -19.52 -8.60 -4.62
C ASP A 57 -20.60 -8.30 -3.56
N ASP A 58 -20.58 -9.03 -2.44
CA ASP A 58 -21.42 -8.81 -1.26
C ASP A 58 -21.03 -7.56 -0.43
N GLY A 59 -20.01 -6.82 -0.87
CA GLY A 59 -19.50 -5.62 -0.22
C GLY A 59 -18.58 -5.87 0.99
N SER A 60 -18.34 -7.15 1.35
CA SER A 60 -17.37 -7.50 2.39
C SER A 60 -15.94 -7.11 1.98
N VAL A 61 -15.10 -6.79 2.96
CA VAL A 61 -13.68 -6.46 2.70
C VAL A 61 -12.91 -7.74 2.40
N LEU A 62 -12.34 -7.80 1.19
CA LEU A 62 -11.44 -8.87 0.78
C LEU A 62 -10.02 -8.62 1.28
N GLU A 63 -9.54 -7.38 1.13
CA GLU A 63 -8.18 -7.01 1.51
C GLU A 63 -8.10 -5.52 1.85
N TYR A 64 -7.23 -5.20 2.81
CA TYR A 64 -6.71 -3.86 3.02
C TYR A 64 -5.18 -3.89 2.91
N VAL A 65 -4.62 -3.06 2.05
CA VAL A 65 -3.17 -2.92 1.84
C VAL A 65 -2.76 -1.50 2.17
N ASP A 66 -1.73 -1.36 3.00
CA ASP A 66 -1.05 -0.10 3.29
C ASP A 66 0.41 -0.21 2.83
N SER A 67 0.79 0.63 1.86
CA SER A 67 2.11 0.60 1.24
C SER A 67 2.85 1.91 1.45
N ILE A 68 4.11 1.82 1.85
CA ILE A 68 5.06 2.94 1.88
C ILE A 68 5.96 2.83 0.65
N LEU A 69 5.99 3.87 -0.19
CA LEU A 69 6.63 3.84 -1.50
C LEU A 69 7.66 4.97 -1.63
N ASN A 70 8.80 4.64 -2.24
CA ASN A 70 9.86 5.62 -2.48
C ASN A 70 9.46 6.56 -3.64
N PRO A 71 9.27 7.88 -3.42
CA PRO A 71 8.85 8.84 -4.43
C PRO A 71 9.87 9.00 -5.58
N SER A 72 11.15 8.66 -5.38
CA SER A 72 12.14 8.68 -6.46
C SER A 72 12.04 7.47 -7.40
N ARG A 73 11.27 6.45 -7.03
CA ARG A 73 11.12 5.19 -7.79
C ARG A 73 9.68 4.91 -8.23
N PHE A 74 8.70 5.56 -7.61
CA PHE A 74 7.28 5.33 -7.85
C PHE A 74 6.56 6.62 -8.19
N GLY A 75 5.65 6.53 -9.14
CA GLY A 75 4.65 7.54 -9.47
C GLY A 75 3.31 6.88 -9.78
N LEU A 76 2.22 7.63 -9.60
CA LEU A 76 0.87 7.17 -9.92
C LEU A 76 0.46 7.75 -11.28
N THR A 77 -0.02 6.89 -12.18
CA THR A 77 -0.59 7.30 -13.47
C THR A 77 -2.07 6.93 -13.48
N ILE A 78 -2.92 7.89 -13.83
CA ILE A 78 -4.38 7.71 -13.90
C ILE A 78 -4.83 8.30 -15.23
N ASP A 79 -5.61 7.52 -15.99
CA ASP A 79 -6.38 8.01 -17.13
C ASP A 79 -7.81 8.30 -16.67
N PHE A 80 -8.37 9.42 -17.12
CA PHE A 80 -9.71 9.90 -16.75
C PHE A 80 -10.57 10.20 -17.98
#